data_AF-A0A939VCN9-F1
#
_entry.id   AF-A0A939VCN9-F1
#
_cell.length_a   1.000
_cell.length_b   1.000
_cell.length_c   1.000
_cell.angle_alpha   90.00
_cell.angle_beta   90.00
_cell.angle_gamma   90.00
#
_symmetry.space_group_name_H-M   'P 1'
#
loop_
_entity.id
_entity.type
_entity.pdbx_description
1 polymer ?
#
loop_
_entity_poly.entity_id
_entity_poly.type
_entity_poly.pdbx_seq_one_letter_code
_entity_poly.pdbx_strand_id
1 'polypeptide(L)'
;MNKTTILTKLMLFAVMLLWGTNMAANPITAEQAKKNAAQFISSNKRMASKSGRQLQLAFTLKQDKSASNVQTPAIYAYNIANDGGFVIVSGDDMAKPVLGYASQGSVSDDNMPDNMRFWLDRYANQIAWAQANGYQRAQVVAASGRKDVPYMVKTTWDQDDPYWNQCKFNNTYCYTGCVATAMAQIMYYWGVTGRNGEKFQHGCNALPKYTTATKGYSVSALSTVISFDWANMTAGKPSTTDAKAAVAQLMRY
;
A
#
# COMPACT_ATOMS: atom_id res chain seq x y z
N MET A 1 62.67 16.49 8.93
CA MET A 1 61.72 15.41 8.53
C MET A 1 62.29 14.76 7.28
N ASN A 2 62.56 13.44 7.30
CA ASN A 2 63.33 12.78 6.25
C ASN A 2 62.50 12.67 4.95
N LYS A 3 63.11 12.89 3.78
CA LYS A 3 62.39 12.91 2.48
C LYS A 3 61.58 11.64 2.25
N THR A 4 62.13 10.49 2.65
CA THR A 4 61.50 9.18 2.60
C THR A 4 60.19 9.14 3.40
N THR A 5 60.16 9.73 4.59
CA THR A 5 58.99 9.76 5.47
C THR A 5 57.87 10.65 4.91
N ILE A 6 58.22 11.71 4.18
CA ILE A 6 57.26 12.59 3.48
C ILE A 6 56.63 11.85 2.30
N LEU A 7 57.45 11.15 1.50
CA LEU A 7 57.01 10.34 0.37
C LEU A 7 56.09 9.18 0.79
N THR A 8 56.40 8.46 1.87
CA THR A 8 55.54 7.38 2.37
C THR A 8 54.19 7.89 2.87
N LYS A 9 54.16 9.06 3.54
CA LYS A 9 52.91 9.69 4.00
C LYS A 9 52.05 10.20 2.85
N LEU A 10 52.66 10.77 1.80
CA LEU A 10 51.97 11.18 0.58
C LEU A 10 51.40 9.99 -0.21
N MET A 11 52.12 8.86 -0.26
CA MET A 11 51.61 7.61 -0.85
C MET A 11 50.42 7.03 -0.07
N LEU A 12 50.48 7.02 1.27
CA LEU A 12 49.37 6.57 2.12
C LEU A 12 48.13 7.46 1.96
N PHE A 13 48.31 8.78 1.79
CA PHE A 13 47.21 9.71 1.56
C PHE A 13 46.58 9.55 0.16
N ALA A 14 47.39 9.28 -0.86
CA ALA A 14 46.92 8.99 -2.23
C ALA A 14 46.15 7.67 -2.32
N VAL A 15 46.55 6.64 -1.56
CA VAL A 15 45.82 5.35 -1.49
C VAL A 15 44.48 5.51 -0.75
N MET A 16 44.37 6.38 0.26
CA MET A 16 43.08 6.70 0.91
C MET A 16 42.13 7.49 -0.01
N LEU A 17 42.66 8.35 -0.88
CA LEU A 17 41.86 9.09 -1.87
C LEU A 17 41.30 8.18 -2.99
N LEU A 18 41.94 7.04 -3.25
CA LEU A 18 41.48 6.02 -4.21
C LEU A 18 40.35 5.12 -3.68
N TRP A 19 39.96 5.27 -2.41
CA TRP A 19 38.80 4.62 -1.80
C TRP A 19 37.60 5.58 -1.70
N GLY A 20 37.61 6.66 -2.49
CA GLY A 20 36.39 7.39 -2.81
C GLY A 20 35.47 6.49 -3.64
N THR A 21 34.73 5.60 -2.97
CA THR A 21 33.64 4.88 -3.63
C THR A 21 32.65 5.93 -4.10
N ASN A 22 32.50 6.05 -5.42
CA ASN A 22 31.30 6.65 -5.98
C ASN A 22 30.14 5.82 -5.44
N MET A 23 29.43 6.32 -4.42
CA MET A 23 28.17 5.76 -3.95
C MET A 23 27.09 6.12 -4.99
N ALA A 24 27.26 5.65 -6.21
CA ALA A 24 26.19 5.59 -7.17
C ALA A 24 25.16 4.60 -6.63
N ALA A 25 23.89 4.96 -6.69
CA ALA A 25 22.82 4.05 -6.35
C ALA A 25 22.88 2.81 -7.26
N ASN A 26 22.80 1.62 -6.67
CA ASN A 26 22.95 0.35 -7.36
C ASN A 26 21.69 -0.50 -7.20
N PRO A 27 21.31 -1.27 -8.24
CA PRO A 27 20.28 -2.27 -8.12
C PRO A 27 20.56 -3.25 -6.97
N ILE A 28 19.52 -3.58 -6.22
CA ILE A 28 19.57 -4.48 -5.07
C ILE A 28 19.28 -5.91 -5.53
N THR A 29 20.11 -6.86 -5.10
CA THR A 29 19.88 -8.29 -5.32
C THR A 29 18.74 -8.82 -4.43
N ALA A 30 18.11 -9.93 -4.83
CA ALA A 30 17.09 -10.57 -3.99
C ALA A 30 17.60 -10.94 -2.58
N GLU A 31 18.88 -11.28 -2.43
CA GLU A 31 19.49 -11.56 -1.12
C GLU A 31 19.58 -10.30 -0.26
N GLN A 32 20.03 -9.19 -0.83
CA GLN A 32 20.12 -7.91 -0.13
C GLN A 32 18.72 -7.37 0.19
N ALA A 33 17.74 -7.55 -0.69
CA ALA A 33 16.34 -7.19 -0.43
C ALA A 33 15.76 -8.00 0.73
N LYS A 34 16.01 -9.31 0.78
CA LYS A 34 15.62 -10.18 1.91
C LYS A 34 16.29 -9.75 3.21
N LYS A 35 17.56 -9.35 3.18
CA LYS A 35 18.29 -8.81 4.34
C LYS A 35 17.67 -7.50 4.82
N ASN A 36 17.32 -6.59 3.91
CA ASN A 36 16.64 -5.33 4.25
C ASN A 36 15.28 -5.60 4.92
N ALA A 37 14.51 -6.57 4.40
CA ALA A 37 13.25 -6.99 5.03
C ALA A 37 13.48 -7.53 6.45
N ALA A 38 14.45 -8.43 6.64
CA ALA A 38 14.76 -8.99 7.95
C ALA A 38 15.19 -7.90 8.96
N GLN A 39 16.07 -6.98 8.56
CA GLN A 39 16.48 -5.84 9.39
C GLN A 39 15.31 -4.93 9.77
N PHE A 40 14.40 -4.67 8.83
CA PHE A 40 13.19 -3.90 9.10
C PHE A 40 12.28 -4.61 10.12
N ILE A 41 12.06 -5.92 9.96
CA ILE A 41 11.24 -6.70 10.89
C ILE A 41 11.81 -6.61 12.31
N SER A 42 13.12 -6.78 12.47
CA SER A 42 13.78 -6.73 13.78
C SER A 42 13.73 -5.35 14.45
N SER A 43 13.73 -4.28 13.67
CA SER A 43 13.78 -2.90 14.18
C SER A 43 12.41 -2.23 14.31
N ASN A 44 11.40 -2.70 13.58
CA ASN A 44 10.06 -2.12 13.61
C ASN A 44 9.24 -2.67 14.79
N LYS A 45 8.77 -1.78 15.67
CA LYS A 45 8.01 -2.14 16.88
C LYS A 45 6.76 -3.01 16.61
N ARG A 46 6.10 -2.87 15.45
CA ARG A 46 4.90 -3.66 15.07
C ARG A 46 5.26 -5.04 14.48
N MET A 47 6.52 -5.25 14.12
CA MET A 47 7.02 -6.46 13.45
C MET A 47 8.05 -7.24 14.27
N ALA A 48 8.66 -6.64 15.30
CA ALA A 48 9.77 -7.22 16.04
C ALA A 48 9.49 -8.62 16.63
N SER A 49 8.24 -8.93 16.98
CA SER A 49 7.83 -10.26 17.44
C SER A 49 7.93 -11.36 16.36
N LYS A 50 8.15 -10.98 15.10
CA LYS A 50 8.40 -11.89 13.96
C LYS A 50 9.88 -11.95 13.57
N SER A 51 10.77 -11.30 14.33
CA SER A 51 12.21 -11.37 14.07
C SER A 51 12.69 -12.83 14.02
N GLY A 52 13.56 -13.14 13.06
CA GLY A 52 14.09 -14.49 12.85
C GLY A 52 13.14 -15.47 12.15
N ARG A 53 11.87 -15.12 11.91
CA ARG A 53 10.96 -15.98 11.12
C ARG A 53 11.40 -16.07 9.66
N GLN A 54 11.09 -17.20 9.03
CA GLN A 54 11.40 -17.44 7.63
C GLN A 54 10.68 -16.42 6.73
N LEU A 55 11.44 -15.88 5.77
CA LEU A 55 10.93 -15.03 4.70
C LEU A 55 10.91 -15.79 3.38
N GLN A 56 9.77 -15.77 2.72
CA GLN A 56 9.54 -16.37 1.41
C GLN A 56 9.28 -15.26 0.39
N LEU A 57 9.97 -15.30 -0.75
CA LEU A 57 9.71 -14.35 -1.84
C LEU A 57 8.32 -14.61 -2.41
N ALA A 58 7.44 -13.62 -2.32
CA ALA A 58 6.07 -13.70 -2.81
C ALA A 58 6.00 -13.34 -4.29
N PHE A 59 6.55 -12.19 -4.66
CA PHE A 59 6.63 -11.73 -6.04
C PHE A 59 7.73 -10.67 -6.21
N THR A 60 8.07 -10.39 -7.48
CA THR A 60 8.92 -9.28 -7.89
C THR A 60 8.18 -8.44 -8.92
N LEU A 61 8.28 -7.11 -8.82
CA LEU A 61 7.72 -6.22 -9.84
C LEU A 61 8.85 -5.52 -10.59
N LYS A 62 8.77 -5.55 -11.91
CA LYS A 62 9.65 -4.81 -12.82
C LYS A 62 8.91 -3.57 -13.32
N GLN A 63 9.64 -2.57 -13.80
CA GLN A 63 9.01 -1.48 -14.55
C GLN A 63 8.32 -2.04 -15.79
N ASP A 64 7.17 -1.47 -16.15
CA ASP A 64 6.42 -1.91 -17.32
C ASP A 64 7.17 -1.60 -18.62
N LYS A 65 7.14 -2.55 -19.56
CA LYS A 65 8.08 -2.72 -20.69
C LYS A 65 7.86 -1.74 -21.84
N SER A 66 8.07 -0.44 -21.63
CA SER A 66 8.21 0.52 -22.75
C SER A 66 9.51 1.34 -22.72
N ALA A 67 10.33 1.20 -21.68
CA ALA A 67 11.64 1.83 -21.64
C ALA A 67 12.64 0.95 -20.90
N SER A 68 13.74 0.62 -21.58
CA SER A 68 15.02 0.13 -21.04
C SER A 68 15.20 -1.38 -20.74
N ASN A 69 16.41 -1.85 -21.07
CA ASN A 69 16.97 -3.18 -20.82
C ASN A 69 17.24 -3.46 -19.32
N VAL A 70 16.45 -2.88 -18.40
CA VAL A 70 16.67 -3.03 -16.95
C VAL A 70 16.12 -4.40 -16.51
N GLN A 71 17.03 -5.37 -16.34
CA GLN A 71 16.67 -6.72 -15.91
C GLN A 71 16.31 -6.81 -14.41
N THR A 72 16.70 -5.82 -13.61
CA THR A 72 16.58 -5.85 -12.14
C THR A 72 15.18 -5.43 -11.68
N PRO A 73 14.53 -6.22 -10.80
CA PRO A 73 13.25 -5.84 -10.20
C PRO A 73 13.33 -4.49 -9.48
N ALA A 74 12.29 -3.66 -9.63
CA ALA A 74 12.15 -2.41 -8.89
C ALA A 74 11.57 -2.66 -7.48
N ILE A 75 10.87 -3.78 -7.29
CA ILE A 75 10.25 -4.16 -6.02
C ILE A 75 10.41 -5.66 -5.77
N TYR A 76 10.66 -6.01 -4.51
CA TYR A 76 10.59 -7.38 -3.99
C TYR A 76 9.57 -7.42 -2.85
N ALA A 77 8.69 -8.41 -2.83
CA ALA A 77 7.77 -8.64 -1.71
C ALA A 77 8.07 -9.96 -1.03
N TYR A 78 8.18 -9.96 0.30
CA TYR A 78 8.44 -11.16 1.10
C TYR A 78 7.31 -11.40 2.09
N ASN A 79 6.73 -12.60 2.04
CA ASN A 79 5.82 -13.11 3.07
C ASN A 79 6.61 -13.64 4.26
N ILE A 80 6.11 -13.38 5.46
CA ILE A 80 6.63 -13.89 6.72
C ILE A 80 5.84 -15.15 7.08
N ALA A 81 6.53 -16.24 7.40
CA ALA A 81 5.90 -17.51 7.74
C ALA A 81 4.83 -17.40 8.86
N ASN A 82 3.87 -18.33 8.81
CA ASN A 82 2.73 -18.45 9.73
C ASN A 82 1.82 -17.21 9.73
N ASP A 83 1.44 -16.75 8.52
CA ASP A 83 0.64 -15.53 8.29
C ASP A 83 1.16 -14.31 9.07
N GLY A 84 2.48 -14.22 9.20
CA GLY A 84 3.18 -13.20 9.99
C GLY A 84 3.17 -11.81 9.37
N GLY A 85 2.50 -11.63 8.23
CA GLY A 85 2.51 -10.43 7.42
C GLY A 85 3.48 -10.50 6.26
N PHE A 86 3.76 -9.34 5.68
CA PHE A 86 4.68 -9.21 4.56
C PHE A 86 5.44 -7.90 4.61
N VAL A 87 6.57 -7.85 3.92
CA VAL A 87 7.39 -6.64 3.73
C VAL A 87 7.65 -6.44 2.24
N ILE A 88 7.37 -5.24 1.76
CA ILE A 88 7.63 -4.80 0.38
C ILE A 88 8.88 -3.93 0.40
N VAL A 89 9.89 -4.34 -0.35
CA VAL A 89 11.25 -3.83 -0.33
C VAL A 89 11.57 -3.20 -1.69
N SER A 90 12.28 -2.08 -1.67
CA SER A 90 12.81 -1.48 -2.91
C SER A 90 13.86 -2.38 -3.53
N GLY A 91 13.84 -2.48 -4.85
CA GLY A 91 14.86 -3.15 -5.64
C GLY A 91 16.04 -2.26 -6.03
N ASP A 92 16.09 -1.03 -5.55
CA ASP A 92 17.21 -0.11 -5.74
C ASP A 92 17.49 0.68 -4.45
N ASP A 93 18.76 0.90 -4.13
CA ASP A 93 19.19 1.58 -2.90
C ASP A 93 19.06 3.11 -2.99
N MET A 94 18.67 3.66 -4.16
CA MET A 94 18.22 5.05 -4.25
C MET A 94 16.91 5.30 -3.50
N ALA A 95 16.03 4.30 -3.43
CA ALA A 95 14.74 4.41 -2.78
C ALA A 95 14.83 4.03 -1.29
N LYS A 96 13.74 4.27 -0.55
CA LYS A 96 13.64 3.74 0.82
C LYS A 96 13.72 2.22 0.78
N PRO A 97 14.52 1.56 1.65
CA PRO A 97 14.66 0.12 1.63
C PRO A 97 13.32 -0.62 1.78
N VAL A 98 12.38 -0.09 2.57
CA VAL A 98 11.03 -0.65 2.74
C VAL A 98 9.99 0.34 2.23
N LEU A 99 9.15 -0.12 1.31
CA LEU A 99 8.09 0.64 0.64
C LEU A 99 6.73 0.46 1.32
N GLY A 100 6.52 -0.68 1.98
CA GLY A 100 5.28 -1.00 2.68
C GLY A 100 5.41 -2.30 3.47
N TYR A 101 4.52 -2.52 4.45
CA TYR A 101 4.46 -3.75 5.21
C TYR A 101 3.08 -3.96 5.82
N ALA A 102 2.75 -5.22 6.11
CA ALA A 102 1.63 -5.59 6.96
C ALA A 102 2.13 -6.53 8.06
N SER A 103 1.51 -6.48 9.24
CA SER A 103 1.92 -7.26 10.41
C SER A 103 1.25 -8.62 10.55
N GLN A 104 0.40 -8.98 9.59
CA GLN A 104 -0.41 -10.19 9.56
C GLN A 104 -0.90 -10.42 8.13
N GLY A 105 -1.23 -11.67 7.80
CA GLY A 105 -1.63 -12.10 6.46
C GLY A 105 -0.44 -12.29 5.52
N SER A 106 -0.73 -12.28 4.22
CA SER A 106 0.24 -12.49 3.14
C SER A 106 -0.14 -11.67 1.91
N VAL A 107 0.76 -11.60 0.94
CA VAL A 107 0.53 -11.00 -0.37
C VAL A 107 0.92 -11.99 -1.46
N SER A 108 0.21 -11.96 -2.60
CA SER A 108 0.56 -12.68 -3.82
C SER A 108 0.32 -11.77 -5.02
N ASP A 109 1.01 -12.05 -6.13
CA ASP A 109 0.74 -11.35 -7.39
C ASP A 109 -0.61 -11.78 -7.98
N ASP A 110 -0.93 -13.08 -7.92
CA ASP A 110 -2.15 -13.64 -8.53
C ASP A 110 -3.46 -13.14 -7.90
N ASN A 111 -3.43 -12.75 -6.62
CA ASN A 111 -4.62 -12.32 -5.87
C ASN A 111 -4.47 -10.89 -5.32
N MET A 112 -3.70 -10.05 -6.01
CA MET A 112 -3.50 -8.66 -5.61
C MET A 112 -4.70 -7.79 -6.01
N PRO A 113 -5.27 -6.99 -5.10
CA PRO A 113 -6.29 -6.00 -5.46
C PRO A 113 -5.74 -4.96 -6.45
N ASP A 114 -6.53 -4.59 -7.46
CA ASP A 114 -6.12 -3.67 -8.55
C ASP A 114 -5.57 -2.33 -8.04
N ASN A 115 -6.15 -1.80 -6.96
CA ASN A 115 -5.69 -0.56 -6.34
C ASN A 115 -4.28 -0.70 -5.71
N MET A 116 -3.97 -1.87 -5.14
CA MET A 116 -2.63 -2.17 -4.64
C MET A 116 -1.65 -2.37 -5.79
N ARG A 117 -2.06 -3.08 -6.86
CA ARG A 117 -1.26 -3.25 -8.07
C ARG A 117 -0.89 -1.90 -8.67
N PHE A 118 -1.89 -1.05 -8.91
CA PHE A 118 -1.67 0.30 -9.40
C PHE A 118 -0.68 1.09 -8.53
N TRP A 119 -0.81 1.03 -7.21
CA TRP A 119 0.11 1.71 -6.29
C TRP A 119 1.55 1.20 -6.41
N LEU A 120 1.74 -0.13 -6.49
CA LEU A 120 3.07 -0.73 -6.65
C LEU A 120 3.68 -0.42 -8.03
N ASP A 121 2.86 -0.40 -9.10
CA ASP A 121 3.30 0.03 -10.43
C ASP A 121 3.78 1.48 -10.41
N ARG A 122 3.10 2.37 -9.66
CA ARG A 122 3.56 3.75 -9.48
C ARG A 122 4.89 3.82 -8.74
N TYR A 123 5.13 2.99 -7.73
CA TYR A 123 6.45 2.91 -7.10
C TYR A 123 7.52 2.40 -8.05
N ALA A 124 7.25 1.32 -8.79
CA ALA A 124 8.21 0.78 -9.75
C ALA A 124 8.60 1.84 -10.80
N ASN A 125 7.63 2.59 -11.32
CA ASN A 125 7.86 3.70 -12.24
C ASN A 125 8.66 4.85 -11.62
N GLN A 126 8.41 5.21 -10.35
CA GLN A 126 9.16 6.26 -9.65
C GLN A 126 10.62 5.86 -9.41
N ILE A 127 10.87 4.61 -9.02
CA ILE A 127 12.23 4.08 -8.81
C ILE A 127 12.99 4.08 -10.12
N ALA A 128 12.40 3.56 -11.19
CA ALA A 128 13.05 3.55 -12.50
C ALA A 128 13.29 4.95 -13.06
N TRP A 129 12.34 5.88 -12.86
CA TRP A 129 12.54 7.28 -13.24
C TRP A 129 13.67 7.94 -12.46
N ALA A 130 13.74 7.72 -11.15
CA ALA A 130 14.83 8.23 -10.32
C ALA A 130 16.20 7.68 -10.78
N GLN A 131 16.23 6.40 -11.16
CA GLN A 131 17.42 5.73 -11.70
C GLN A 131 17.89 6.37 -13.00
N ALA A 132 16.97 6.56 -13.95
CA ALA A 132 17.27 7.16 -15.24
C ALA A 132 17.77 8.61 -15.12
N ASN A 133 17.44 9.31 -14.02
CA ASN A 133 17.80 10.71 -13.78
C ASN A 133 18.96 10.89 -12.78
N GLY A 134 19.65 9.81 -12.38
CA GLY A 134 20.84 9.89 -11.52
C GLY A 134 20.58 10.41 -10.12
N TYR A 135 19.35 10.24 -9.60
CA TYR A 135 19.03 10.63 -8.24
C TYR A 135 19.86 9.83 -7.25
N GLN A 136 20.41 10.55 -6.26
CA GLN A 136 21.13 9.93 -5.16
C GLN A 136 20.16 9.32 -4.15
N ARG A 137 20.71 8.48 -3.26
CA ARG A 137 19.97 7.84 -2.18
C ARG A 137 19.06 8.81 -1.44
N ALA A 138 17.77 8.48 -1.41
CA ALA A 138 16.77 9.22 -0.68
C ALA A 138 17.18 9.34 0.79
N GLN A 139 17.39 10.57 1.25
CA GLN A 139 17.63 10.84 2.66
C GLN A 139 16.38 10.44 3.42
N VAL A 140 16.51 9.47 4.34
CA VAL A 140 15.44 9.12 5.25
C VAL A 140 15.36 10.22 6.31
N VAL A 141 14.65 11.29 5.99
CA VAL A 141 14.33 12.32 6.99
C VAL A 141 13.35 11.68 7.96
N ALA A 142 13.82 11.37 9.16
CA ALA A 142 12.95 10.98 10.25
C ALA A 142 11.94 12.12 10.45
N ALA A 143 10.65 11.80 10.42
CA ALA A 143 9.61 12.79 10.66
C ALA A 143 9.58 13.13 12.15
N SER A 144 10.57 13.91 12.61
CA SER A 144 10.67 14.37 13.99
C SER A 144 9.37 15.09 14.39
N GLY A 145 8.85 14.75 15.56
CA GLY A 145 7.63 15.36 16.10
C GLY A 145 6.30 14.81 15.56
N ARG A 146 6.27 13.89 14.59
CA ARG A 146 5.01 13.22 14.21
C ARG A 146 4.65 12.14 15.23
N LYS A 147 3.46 12.25 15.82
CA LYS A 147 2.90 11.22 16.69
C LYS A 147 2.28 10.12 15.85
N ASP A 148 2.46 8.87 16.28
CA ASP A 148 1.78 7.73 15.69
C ASP A 148 0.26 7.91 15.80
N VAL A 149 -0.43 7.88 14.66
CA VAL A 149 -1.89 7.81 14.61
C VAL A 149 -2.29 6.34 14.58
N PRO A 150 -3.11 5.85 15.52
CA PRO A 150 -3.58 4.47 15.50
C PRO A 150 -4.47 4.24 14.26
N TYR A 151 -4.57 2.99 13.83
CA TYR A 151 -5.48 2.61 12.75
C TYR A 151 -6.93 2.91 13.16
N MET A 152 -7.57 3.90 12.54
CA MET A 152 -8.88 4.42 12.94
C MET A 152 -10.05 3.60 12.36
N VAL A 153 -10.03 3.43 11.04
CA VAL A 153 -11.04 2.64 10.31
C VAL A 153 -10.77 1.17 10.59
N LYS A 154 -11.64 0.44 11.30
CA LYS A 154 -11.40 -0.98 11.64
C LYS A 154 -12.08 -1.97 10.72
N THR A 155 -12.88 -1.48 9.78
CA THR A 155 -13.60 -2.30 8.81
C THR A 155 -12.65 -3.09 7.93
N THR A 156 -13.10 -4.27 7.51
CA THR A 156 -12.44 -5.12 6.51
C THR A 156 -13.43 -5.44 5.40
N TRP A 157 -14.06 -4.39 4.87
CA TRP A 157 -15.10 -4.52 3.86
C TRP A 157 -14.52 -4.78 2.47
N ASP A 158 -15.33 -5.42 1.63
CA ASP A 158 -14.97 -5.82 0.27
C ASP A 158 -15.93 -5.16 -0.76
N GLN A 159 -15.83 -5.59 -2.02
CA GLN A 159 -16.62 -5.08 -3.13
C GLN A 159 -17.63 -6.10 -3.68
N ASP A 160 -17.59 -7.34 -3.19
CA ASP A 160 -18.39 -8.48 -3.66
C ASP A 160 -19.55 -8.82 -2.69
N ASP A 161 -20.02 -10.06 -2.66
CA ASP A 161 -21.08 -10.47 -1.73
C ASP A 161 -20.62 -10.36 -0.27
N PRO A 162 -21.38 -9.67 0.59
CA PRO A 162 -22.74 -9.16 0.39
C PRO A 162 -22.84 -7.65 0.12
N TYR A 163 -21.71 -6.96 -0.01
CA TYR A 163 -21.60 -5.51 -0.19
C TYR A 163 -22.28 -5.03 -1.48
N TRP A 164 -22.20 -5.82 -2.56
CA TRP A 164 -22.81 -5.50 -3.85
C TRP A 164 -24.30 -5.83 -3.97
N ASN A 165 -24.97 -6.27 -2.90
CA ASN A 165 -26.30 -6.89 -3.02
C ASN A 165 -27.40 -5.94 -3.52
N GLN A 166 -27.14 -4.62 -3.55
CA GLN A 166 -28.03 -3.64 -4.19
C GLN A 166 -27.42 -2.99 -5.45
N CYS A 167 -26.22 -3.38 -5.85
CA CYS A 167 -25.49 -2.90 -7.01
C CYS A 167 -25.78 -3.82 -8.21
N LYS A 168 -26.93 -3.62 -8.87
CA LYS A 168 -27.30 -4.39 -10.07
C LYS A 168 -27.42 -3.51 -11.30
N PHE A 169 -26.91 -4.01 -12.42
CA PHE A 169 -27.15 -3.47 -13.75
C PHE A 169 -27.61 -4.60 -14.66
N ASN A 170 -28.75 -4.43 -15.35
CA ASN A 170 -29.37 -5.47 -16.19
C ASN A 170 -29.50 -6.85 -15.49
N ASN A 171 -29.94 -6.85 -14.22
CA ASN A 171 -30.07 -8.05 -13.37
C ASN A 171 -28.76 -8.77 -13.01
N THR A 172 -27.60 -8.23 -13.34
CA THR A 172 -26.29 -8.75 -12.94
C THR A 172 -25.71 -7.91 -11.81
N TYR A 173 -25.13 -8.56 -10.80
CA TYR A 173 -24.39 -7.87 -9.74
C TYR A 173 -23.12 -7.24 -10.30
N CYS A 174 -22.87 -6.00 -9.91
CA CYS A 174 -21.63 -5.29 -10.20
C CYS A 174 -20.88 -5.08 -8.88
N TYR A 175 -19.55 -5.21 -8.90
CA TYR A 175 -18.75 -4.81 -7.75
C TYR A 175 -19.08 -3.38 -7.32
N THR A 176 -19.07 -3.12 -6.01
CA THR A 176 -19.36 -1.79 -5.46
C THR A 176 -18.42 -0.73 -6.01
N GLY A 177 -17.17 -1.11 -6.28
CA GLY A 177 -16.10 -0.22 -6.72
C GLY A 177 -15.25 0.25 -5.55
N CYS A 178 -13.94 0.34 -5.77
CA CYS A 178 -12.97 0.61 -4.71
C CYS A 178 -13.18 1.98 -4.06
N VAL A 179 -13.64 2.97 -4.83
CA VAL A 179 -13.97 4.32 -4.33
C VAL A 179 -15.18 4.28 -3.40
N ALA A 180 -16.24 3.56 -3.78
CA ALA A 180 -17.43 3.39 -2.95
C ALA A 180 -17.09 2.65 -1.65
N THR A 181 -16.37 1.53 -1.74
CA THR A 181 -15.94 0.76 -0.55
C THR A 181 -15.02 1.58 0.36
N ALA A 182 -14.10 2.39 -0.18
CA ALA A 182 -13.26 3.27 0.63
C ALA A 182 -14.08 4.33 1.36
N MET A 183 -15.01 4.98 0.66
CA MET A 183 -15.87 6.01 1.25
C MET A 183 -16.83 5.43 2.29
N ALA A 184 -17.46 4.29 2.00
CA ALA A 184 -18.36 3.60 2.91
C ALA A 184 -17.66 3.28 4.25
N GLN A 185 -16.42 2.79 4.23
CA GLN A 185 -15.64 2.51 5.43
C GLN A 185 -15.34 3.77 6.26
N ILE A 186 -15.06 4.90 5.60
CA ILE A 186 -14.86 6.20 6.26
C ILE A 186 -16.18 6.70 6.88
N MET A 187 -17.27 6.61 6.14
CA MET A 187 -18.59 7.03 6.60
C MET A 187 -19.05 6.21 7.81
N TYR A 188 -18.87 4.88 7.77
CA TYR A 188 -19.17 4.00 8.90
C TYR A 188 -18.35 4.34 10.14
N TYR A 189 -17.05 4.61 9.99
CA TYR A 189 -16.22 5.06 11.11
C TYR A 189 -16.86 6.28 11.80
N TRP A 190 -17.18 7.34 11.04
CA TRP A 190 -17.79 8.54 11.60
C TRP A 190 -19.24 8.36 12.06
N GLY A 191 -20.00 7.46 11.43
CA GLY A 191 -21.36 7.10 11.83
C GLY A 191 -21.40 6.40 13.19
N VAL A 192 -20.39 5.61 13.51
CA VAL A 192 -20.29 4.88 14.79
C VAL A 192 -19.56 5.69 15.87
N THR A 193 -18.41 6.30 15.55
CA THR A 193 -17.56 6.98 16.55
C THR A 193 -17.91 8.45 16.73
N GLY A 194 -18.31 9.12 15.66
CA GLY A 194 -18.52 10.57 15.64
C GLY A 194 -17.24 11.39 15.89
N ARG A 195 -17.41 12.71 15.97
CA ARG A 195 -16.38 13.70 16.35
C ARG A 195 -16.90 14.51 17.52
N ASN A 196 -16.17 14.58 18.63
CA ASN A 196 -16.58 15.31 19.84
C ASN A 196 -17.97 14.93 20.37
N GLY A 197 -18.39 13.67 20.21
CA GLY A 197 -19.70 13.18 20.61
C GLY A 197 -20.78 13.29 19.52
N GLU A 198 -20.51 13.97 18.40
CA GLU A 198 -21.45 14.12 17.29
C GLU A 198 -21.20 13.05 16.23
N LYS A 199 -22.14 12.11 16.08
CA LYS A 199 -22.08 11.05 15.06
C LYS A 199 -22.52 11.58 13.70
N PHE A 200 -21.92 11.04 12.63
CA PHE A 200 -22.41 11.28 11.28
C PHE A 200 -23.75 10.57 11.10
N GLN A 201 -24.85 11.33 11.22
CA GLN A 201 -26.23 10.82 11.07
C GLN A 201 -26.87 11.24 9.75
N HIS A 202 -26.10 11.87 8.85
CA HIS A 202 -26.63 12.27 7.56
C HIS A 202 -26.86 11.04 6.68
N GLY A 203 -28.07 11.01 6.16
CA GLY A 203 -28.48 10.11 5.10
C GLY A 203 -27.98 10.53 3.72
N CYS A 204 -28.55 9.92 2.69
CA CYS A 204 -28.34 10.35 1.30
C CYS A 204 -29.66 10.90 0.73
N ASN A 205 -29.57 12.05 0.06
CA ASN A 205 -30.69 12.63 -0.69
C ASN A 205 -30.95 11.83 -1.97
N ALA A 206 -32.05 12.14 -2.65
CA ALA A 206 -32.33 11.55 -3.96
C ALA A 206 -31.16 11.81 -4.94
N LEU A 207 -30.71 10.75 -5.62
CA LEU A 207 -29.64 10.80 -6.62
C LEU A 207 -30.26 10.79 -8.03
N PRO A 208 -29.88 11.73 -8.92
CA PRO A 208 -30.45 11.80 -10.26
C PRO A 208 -29.96 10.64 -11.13
N LYS A 209 -30.75 10.31 -12.16
CA LYS A 209 -30.31 9.39 -13.22
C LYS A 209 -29.11 9.98 -13.95
N TYR A 210 -28.24 9.13 -14.47
CA TYR A 210 -27.11 9.56 -15.31
C TYR A 210 -26.79 8.53 -16.39
N THR A 211 -25.97 8.94 -17.36
CA THR A 211 -25.42 8.02 -18.38
C THR A 211 -23.92 7.91 -18.16
N THR A 212 -23.38 6.70 -18.12
CA THR A 212 -21.94 6.49 -17.93
C THR A 212 -21.18 7.03 -19.14
N ALA A 213 -20.14 7.83 -18.90
CA ALA A 213 -19.36 8.45 -19.99
C ALA A 213 -18.64 7.41 -20.86
N THR A 214 -18.10 6.35 -20.25
CA THR A 214 -17.25 5.37 -20.94
C THR A 214 -18.05 4.33 -21.73
N LYS A 215 -19.23 3.91 -21.21
CA LYS A 215 -20.00 2.78 -21.77
C LYS A 215 -21.38 3.18 -22.29
N GLY A 216 -21.82 4.42 -22.05
CA GLY A 216 -23.14 4.88 -22.49
C GLY A 216 -24.30 4.20 -21.76
N TYR A 217 -24.05 3.61 -20.59
CA TYR A 217 -25.09 2.91 -19.83
C TYR A 217 -25.98 3.89 -19.10
N SER A 218 -27.30 3.76 -19.27
CA SER A 218 -28.29 4.53 -18.51
C SER A 218 -28.45 3.95 -17.12
N VAL A 219 -28.12 4.73 -16.09
CA VAL A 219 -28.29 4.38 -14.68
C VAL A 219 -29.49 5.14 -14.13
N SER A 220 -30.46 4.40 -13.59
CA SER A 220 -31.69 4.95 -13.02
C SER A 220 -31.43 5.82 -11.78
N ALA A 221 -32.29 6.81 -11.56
CA ALA A 221 -32.27 7.64 -10.36
C ALA A 221 -32.56 6.79 -9.10
N LEU A 222 -32.01 7.21 -7.97
CA LEU A 222 -32.43 6.72 -6.65
C LEU A 222 -33.28 7.83 -6.01
N SER A 223 -34.60 7.69 -6.09
CA SER A 223 -35.55 8.75 -5.68
C SER A 223 -35.80 8.82 -4.18
N THR A 224 -35.31 7.84 -3.41
CA THR A 224 -35.58 7.74 -1.98
C THR A 224 -34.51 8.48 -1.18
N VAL A 225 -34.94 9.37 -0.30
CA VAL A 225 -34.07 9.89 0.77
C VAL A 225 -33.92 8.80 1.81
N ILE A 226 -32.70 8.40 2.12
CA ILE A 226 -32.42 7.31 3.05
C ILE A 226 -31.63 7.82 4.24
N SER A 227 -31.77 7.15 5.39
CA SER A 227 -30.80 7.22 6.49
C SER A 227 -30.02 5.91 6.55
N PHE A 228 -28.75 5.97 6.90
CA PHE A 228 -27.92 4.78 6.99
C PHE A 228 -28.10 4.07 8.33
N ASP A 229 -28.30 2.76 8.28
CA ASP A 229 -28.44 1.91 9.46
C ASP A 229 -27.07 1.51 10.03
N TRP A 230 -26.41 2.47 10.69
CA TRP A 230 -25.10 2.24 11.31
C TRP A 230 -25.13 1.15 12.38
N ALA A 231 -26.28 0.92 13.02
CA ALA A 231 -26.41 0.00 14.15
C ALA A 231 -26.32 -1.47 13.72
N ASN A 232 -26.83 -1.80 12.53
CA ASN A 232 -26.75 -3.15 11.98
C ASN A 232 -25.47 -3.42 11.19
N MET A 233 -24.69 -2.40 10.83
CA MET A 233 -23.40 -2.58 10.16
C MET A 233 -22.33 -3.12 11.12
N THR A 234 -21.50 -4.04 10.63
CA THR A 234 -20.39 -4.63 11.39
C THR A 234 -19.04 -4.26 10.79
N ALA A 235 -17.98 -4.18 11.62
CA ALA A 235 -16.64 -3.94 11.12
C ALA A 235 -16.10 -5.10 10.25
N GLY A 236 -16.37 -6.34 10.64
CA GLY A 236 -16.04 -7.53 9.85
C GLY A 236 -17.08 -7.84 8.78
N LYS A 237 -16.89 -8.97 8.09
CA LYS A 237 -17.84 -9.47 7.09
C LYS A 237 -19.23 -9.68 7.73
N PRO A 238 -20.30 -9.05 7.21
CA PRO A 238 -21.61 -9.12 7.83
C PRO A 238 -22.25 -10.51 7.65
N SER A 239 -22.88 -11.01 8.69
CA SER A 239 -23.45 -12.38 8.74
C SER A 239 -24.98 -12.41 8.71
N THR A 240 -25.66 -11.44 9.33
CA THR A 240 -27.13 -11.38 9.41
C THR A 240 -27.75 -10.73 8.18
N THR A 241 -29.03 -11.02 7.92
CA THR A 241 -29.79 -10.39 6.82
C THR A 241 -29.78 -8.87 6.92
N ASP A 242 -30.03 -8.34 8.12
CA ASP A 242 -30.08 -6.89 8.35
C ASP A 242 -28.71 -6.23 8.18
N ALA A 243 -27.63 -6.85 8.67
CA ALA A 243 -26.27 -6.33 8.49
C ALA A 243 -25.87 -6.30 7.01
N LYS A 244 -26.23 -7.34 6.26
CA LYS A 244 -26.00 -7.42 4.80
C LYS A 244 -26.79 -6.34 4.06
N ALA A 245 -28.06 -6.15 4.42
CA ALA A 245 -28.91 -5.13 3.81
C ALA A 245 -28.41 -3.71 4.09
N ALA A 246 -28.00 -3.44 5.34
CA ALA A 246 -27.50 -2.14 5.76
C ALA A 246 -26.22 -1.75 4.99
N VAL A 247 -25.21 -2.62 4.97
CA VAL A 247 -23.95 -2.30 4.26
C VAL A 247 -24.16 -2.20 2.75
N ALA A 248 -25.03 -3.03 2.16
CA ALA A 248 -25.30 -2.97 0.73
C ALA A 248 -26.08 -1.72 0.33
N GLN A 249 -26.92 -1.18 1.23
CA GLN A 249 -27.56 0.12 1.03
C GLN A 249 -26.51 1.24 1.03
N LEU A 250 -25.59 1.23 2.00
CA LEU A 250 -24.49 2.21 2.06
C LEU A 250 -23.60 2.16 0.82
N MET A 251 -23.28 0.99 0.31
CA MET A 251 -22.43 0.83 -0.88
C MET A 251 -23.08 1.33 -2.17
N ARG A 252 -24.42 1.35 -2.23
CA ARG A 252 -25.18 1.76 -3.42
C ARG A 252 -25.34 3.28 -3.54
N TYR A 253 -25.43 3.98 -2.41
CA TYR A 253 -25.69 5.42 -2.33
C TYR A 253 -24.41 6.23 -2.17
#